data_AF-A0A1C6WCF3-F1
#
_entry.id   AF-A0A1C6WCF3-F1
#
_cell.length_a   1.000
_cell.length_b   1.000
_cell.length_c   1.000
_cell.angle_alpha   90.00
_cell.angle_beta   90.00
_cell.angle_gamma   90.00
#
_symmetry.space_group_name_H-M   'P 1'
#
loop_
_entity.id
_entity.type
_entity.pdbx_description
1 polymer ?
#
loop_
_entity_poly.entity_id
_entity_poly.type
_entity_poly.pdbx_seq_one_letter_code
_entity_poly.pdbx_strand_id
1 'polypeptide(L)'
;MNRIYIQIVLFILSIFVYANNEALATEPASGEDTKPKLISPYATPEEIYEKNKHLSCHCPNNTHVLEVMDEAIQQLEYHATSKDGYKLCIENSGDGISYYKKKYDDNTDILKINL
;
A
#
# COMPACT_ATOMS: atom_id res chain seq x y z
N MET A 1 27.29 -19.97 -39.71
CA MET A 1 26.23 -20.02 -38.69
C MET A 1 26.90 -19.98 -37.32
N ASN A 2 26.62 -18.97 -36.50
CA ASN A 2 27.36 -18.74 -35.25
C ASN A 2 26.98 -19.80 -34.20
N ARG A 3 27.95 -20.35 -33.46
CA ARG A 3 27.71 -21.42 -32.47
C ARG A 3 26.70 -20.99 -31.39
N ILE A 4 26.77 -19.72 -31.01
CA ILE A 4 25.87 -19.08 -30.05
C ILE A 4 24.44 -19.03 -30.59
N TYR A 5 24.27 -18.78 -31.89
CA TYR A 5 22.95 -18.69 -32.52
C TYR A 5 22.21 -20.03 -32.49
N ILE A 6 22.90 -21.12 -32.80
CA ILE A 6 22.32 -22.48 -32.77
C ILE A 6 21.85 -22.84 -31.35
N GLN A 7 22.64 -22.45 -30.34
CA GLN A 7 22.35 -22.72 -28.94
C GLN A 7 21.12 -21.95 -28.44
N ILE A 8 20.95 -20.70 -28.85
CA ILE A 8 19.78 -19.87 -28.52
C ILE A 8 18.50 -20.44 -29.17
N VAL A 9 18.57 -20.83 -30.44
CA VAL A 9 17.39 -21.38 -31.16
C VAL A 9 16.91 -22.70 -30.53
N LEU A 10 17.84 -23.58 -30.17
CA LEU A 10 17.49 -24.85 -29.50
C LEU A 10 16.86 -24.63 -28.12
N PHE A 11 17.34 -23.64 -27.36
CA PHE A 11 16.79 -23.29 -26.05
C PHE A 11 15.35 -22.74 -26.15
N ILE A 12 15.07 -21.90 -27.14
CA ILE A 12 13.71 -21.39 -27.37
C ILE A 12 12.77 -22.53 -27.78
N LEU A 13 13.21 -23.44 -28.66
CA LEU A 13 12.41 -24.59 -29.09
C LEU A 13 12.05 -25.54 -27.94
N SER A 14 12.93 -25.76 -26.95
CA SER A 14 12.60 -26.61 -25.81
C SER A 14 11.52 -26.01 -24.91
N ILE A 15 11.47 -24.67 -24.79
CA ILE A 15 10.41 -23.98 -24.04
C ILE A 15 9.06 -24.15 -24.75
N PHE A 16 9.03 -24.02 -26.07
CA PHE A 16 7.80 -24.24 -26.84
C PHE A 16 7.32 -25.69 -26.78
N VAL A 17 8.24 -26.66 -26.82
CA VAL A 17 7.87 -28.07 -26.64
C VAL A 17 7.29 -28.28 -25.23
N TYR A 18 7.88 -27.69 -24.18
CA TYR A 18 7.44 -27.78 -22.78
C TYR A 18 6.12 -27.05 -22.47
N ALA A 19 5.83 -25.96 -23.17
CA ALA A 19 4.56 -25.25 -23.04
C ALA A 19 3.44 -25.95 -23.82
N ASN A 20 3.77 -26.78 -24.81
CA ASN A 20 2.80 -27.41 -25.71
C ASN A 20 2.39 -28.84 -25.30
N ASN A 21 2.83 -29.33 -24.14
CA ASN A 21 2.39 -30.61 -23.57
C ASN A 21 1.30 -30.48 -22.50
N GLU A 22 0.64 -29.32 -22.40
CA GLU A 22 -0.50 -29.12 -21.50
C GLU A 22 -1.84 -29.15 -22.25
N ALA A 23 -2.17 -30.28 -22.87
CA ALA A 23 -3.52 -30.55 -23.41
C ALA A 23 -3.88 -32.04 -23.55
N LEU A 24 -3.31 -32.94 -22.75
CA LEU A 24 -3.74 -34.36 -22.68
C LEU A 24 -3.82 -34.88 -21.24
N ALA A 25 -4.56 -34.18 -20.39
CA ALA A 25 -4.99 -34.72 -19.10
C ALA A 25 -6.47 -34.41 -18.89
N THR A 26 -7.30 -35.40 -19.25
CA THR A 26 -8.57 -35.78 -18.65
C THR A 26 -9.16 -34.81 -17.62
N GLU A 27 -10.34 -34.24 -17.92
CA GLU A 27 -11.17 -33.57 -16.92
C GLU A 27 -11.37 -34.47 -15.68
N PRO A 28 -11.08 -33.99 -14.47
CA PRO A 28 -11.55 -34.69 -13.28
C PRO A 28 -13.05 -34.44 -13.18
N ALA A 29 -13.82 -35.53 -13.05
CA ALA A 29 -15.23 -35.48 -12.76
C ALA A 29 -15.47 -34.60 -11.52
N SER A 30 -16.43 -33.67 -11.62
CA SER A 30 -16.88 -32.79 -10.55
C SER A 30 -17.41 -33.61 -9.37
N GLY A 31 -16.52 -33.94 -8.42
CA GLY A 31 -16.93 -34.34 -7.08
C GLY A 31 -17.57 -33.13 -6.39
N GLU A 32 -18.64 -33.37 -5.63
CA GLU A 32 -19.28 -32.33 -4.84
C GLU A 32 -18.25 -31.69 -3.89
N ASP A 33 -17.77 -30.50 -4.24
CA ASP A 33 -16.88 -29.72 -3.41
C ASP A 33 -17.60 -29.35 -2.11
N THR A 34 -17.30 -30.09 -1.04
CA THR A 34 -17.57 -29.61 0.32
C THR A 34 -16.78 -28.32 0.48
N LYS A 35 -17.49 -27.19 0.39
CA LYS A 35 -16.94 -25.84 0.43
C LYS A 35 -15.86 -25.75 1.52
N PRO A 36 -14.60 -25.46 1.18
CA PRO A 36 -13.55 -25.37 2.18
C PRO A 36 -13.94 -24.24 3.14
N LYS A 37 -14.05 -24.58 4.43
CA LYS A 37 -14.21 -23.59 5.48
C LYS A 37 -12.94 -22.73 5.45
N LEU A 38 -13.04 -21.53 4.89
CA LEU A 38 -11.97 -20.55 4.88
C LEU A 38 -11.67 -20.19 6.34
N ILE A 39 -10.66 -20.85 6.92
CA ILE A 39 -10.05 -20.39 8.16
C ILE A 39 -9.25 -19.17 7.76
N SER A 40 -9.82 -17.98 7.95
CA SER A 40 -9.09 -16.73 7.81
C SER A 40 -7.91 -16.78 8.78
N PRO A 41 -6.65 -16.65 8.32
CA PRO A 41 -5.51 -16.55 9.22
C PRO A 41 -5.50 -15.23 10.00
N TYR A 42 -6.39 -14.30 9.63
CA TYR A 42 -6.57 -13.01 10.27
C TYR A 42 -7.76 -13.06 11.21
N ALA A 43 -7.55 -12.55 12.42
CA ALA A 43 -8.63 -12.36 13.38
C ALA A 43 -9.69 -11.43 12.78
N THR A 44 -10.96 -11.75 12.98
CA THR A 44 -12.05 -10.86 12.56
C THR A 44 -11.98 -9.56 13.35
N PRO A 45 -12.56 -8.45 12.84
CA PRO A 45 -12.66 -7.21 13.60
C PRO A 45 -13.23 -7.40 15.02
N GLU A 46 -14.20 -8.31 15.18
CA GLU A 46 -14.77 -8.66 16.49
C GLU A 46 -13.77 -9.37 17.42
N GLU A 47 -13.00 -10.33 16.89
CA GLU A 47 -11.95 -11.02 17.67
C GLU A 47 -10.83 -10.06 18.07
N ILE A 48 -10.46 -9.13 17.19
CA ILE A 48 -9.49 -8.07 17.48
C ILE A 48 -10.04 -7.12 18.55
N TYR A 49 -11.32 -6.74 18.46
CA TYR A 49 -11.97 -5.88 19.44
C TYR A 49 -12.00 -6.52 20.84
N GLU A 50 -12.46 -7.76 20.96
CA GLU A 50 -12.51 -8.46 22.26
C GLU A 50 -11.10 -8.71 22.82
N LYS A 51 -10.11 -9.03 21.96
CA LYS A 51 -8.71 -9.16 22.39
C LYS A 51 -8.14 -7.85 22.95
N ASN A 52 -8.48 -6.70 22.35
CA ASN A 52 -7.94 -5.39 22.71
C ASN A 52 -8.85 -4.60 23.67
N LYS A 53 -9.99 -5.16 24.10
CA LYS A 53 -10.97 -4.50 24.97
C LYS A 53 -10.37 -4.00 26.28
N HIS A 54 -9.38 -4.72 26.82
CA HIS A 54 -8.64 -4.33 28.01
C HIS A 54 -7.71 -3.11 27.81
N LEU A 55 -7.36 -2.79 26.55
CA LEU A 55 -6.61 -1.58 26.17
C LEU A 55 -7.52 -0.38 25.99
N SER A 56 -8.84 -0.56 26.10
CA SER A 56 -9.79 0.54 26.06
C SER A 56 -9.65 1.36 27.34
N CYS A 57 -8.66 2.26 27.33
CA CYS A 57 -8.48 3.25 28.37
C CYS A 57 -9.76 4.09 28.44
N HIS A 58 -10.46 4.01 29.56
CA HIS A 58 -11.47 4.99 29.90
C HIS A 58 -10.74 6.28 30.28
N CYS A 59 -10.49 7.15 29.29
CA CYS A 59 -9.99 8.49 29.55
C CYS A 59 -11.05 9.23 30.38
N PRO A 60 -10.77 9.67 31.62
CA PRO A 60 -11.80 10.28 32.45
C PRO A 60 -12.21 11.69 32.00
N ASN A 61 -11.63 12.21 30.90
CA ASN A 61 -11.86 13.56 30.43
C ASN A 61 -11.72 13.63 28.90
N ASN A 62 -12.76 13.18 28.20
CA ASN A 62 -12.80 13.07 26.73
C ASN A 62 -12.70 14.44 26.04
N THR A 63 -13.01 15.53 26.75
CA THR A 63 -12.99 16.90 26.23
C THR A 63 -11.62 17.28 25.68
N HIS A 64 -10.55 17.02 26.44
CA HIS A 64 -9.19 17.32 25.98
C HIS A 64 -8.78 16.49 24.77
N VAL A 65 -9.27 15.25 24.66
CA VAL A 65 -8.98 14.39 23.49
C VAL A 65 -9.68 14.94 22.25
N LEU A 66 -10.93 15.36 22.38
CA LEU A 66 -11.70 15.95 21.29
C LEU A 66 -11.08 17.28 20.83
N GLU A 67 -10.70 18.16 21.77
CA GLU A 67 -10.03 19.42 21.46
C GLU A 67 -8.72 19.21 20.68
N VAL A 68 -7.88 18.27 21.09
CA VAL A 68 -6.64 17.93 20.39
C VAL A 68 -6.92 17.35 18.99
N MET A 69 -7.98 16.53 18.85
CA MET A 69 -8.37 16.01 17.54
C MET A 69 -8.87 17.12 16.60
N ASP A 70 -9.68 18.03 17.11
CA ASP A 70 -10.19 19.18 16.34
C ASP A 70 -9.05 20.11 15.92
N GLU A 71 -8.09 20.38 16.80
CA GLU A 71 -6.89 21.13 16.47
C GLU A 71 -6.07 20.43 15.38
N ALA A 72 -5.86 19.12 15.49
CA ALA A 72 -5.16 18.34 14.48
C ALA A 72 -5.86 18.40 13.11
N ILE A 73 -7.19 18.33 13.07
CA ILE A 73 -7.99 18.45 11.84
C ILE A 73 -7.78 19.83 11.21
N GLN A 74 -7.86 20.91 12.00
CA GLN A 74 -7.66 22.27 11.50
C GLN A 74 -6.26 22.48 10.91
N GLN A 75 -5.23 21.94 11.58
CA GLN A 75 -3.85 22.01 11.08
C GLN A 75 -3.72 21.24 9.75
N LEU A 76 -4.29 20.04 9.65
CA LEU A 76 -4.29 19.26 8.40
C LEU A 76 -4.99 20.01 7.27
N GLU A 77 -6.16 20.60 7.52
CA GLU A 77 -6.90 21.39 6.54
C GLU A 77 -6.09 22.60 6.06
N TYR A 78 -5.50 23.36 6.99
CA TYR A 78 -4.65 24.49 6.67
C TYR A 78 -3.45 24.07 5.81
N HIS A 79 -2.74 23.01 6.18
CA HIS A 79 -1.57 22.55 5.43
C HIS A 79 -1.93 21.92 4.08
N ALA A 80 -3.12 21.33 3.93
CA ALA A 80 -3.61 20.79 2.66
C ALA A 80 -4.00 21.92 1.68
N THR A 81 -4.69 22.95 2.15
CA THR A 81 -5.29 23.99 1.29
C THR A 81 -4.36 25.19 1.08
N SER A 82 -3.58 25.57 2.09
CA SER A 82 -2.72 26.74 2.04
C SER A 82 -1.34 26.43 1.43
N LYS A 83 -0.75 27.45 0.79
CA LYS A 83 0.69 27.47 0.42
C LYS A 83 1.47 28.47 1.28
N ASP A 84 0.84 29.04 2.29
CA ASP A 84 1.41 30.11 3.10
C ASP A 84 2.58 29.62 3.98
N GLY A 85 3.68 30.38 3.96
CA GLY A 85 4.93 30.05 4.64
C GLY A 85 5.70 28.87 4.03
N TYR A 86 5.21 28.24 2.97
CA TYR A 86 5.93 27.18 2.25
C TYR A 86 6.86 27.78 1.20
N LYS A 87 8.11 27.32 1.20
CA LYS A 87 9.12 27.67 0.19
C LYS A 87 9.31 26.51 -0.76
N LEU A 88 9.37 26.79 -2.06
CA LEU A 88 9.70 25.80 -3.07
C LEU A 88 11.14 25.32 -2.85
N CYS A 89 11.33 24.02 -2.71
CA CYS A 89 12.65 23.40 -2.54
C CYS A 89 13.19 22.86 -3.85
N ILE A 90 12.35 22.11 -4.56
CA ILE A 90 12.71 21.44 -5.80
C ILE A 90 11.49 21.49 -6.72
N GLU A 91 11.69 22.02 -7.91
CA GLU A 91 10.75 21.90 -9.03
C GLU A 91 11.33 20.83 -9.95
N ASN A 92 10.78 19.63 -9.89
CA ASN A 92 11.31 18.53 -10.67
C ASN A 92 10.63 18.55 -12.04
N SER A 93 11.29 19.18 -13.01
CA SER A 93 10.71 19.46 -14.34
C SER A 93 10.39 18.21 -15.17
N GLY A 94 10.84 17.02 -14.73
CA GLY A 94 10.64 15.76 -15.43
C GLY A 94 9.36 15.01 -15.08
N ASP A 95 8.86 15.14 -13.84
CA ASP A 95 7.67 14.44 -13.34
C ASP A 95 6.50 15.40 -13.05
N GLY A 96 6.73 16.72 -13.13
CA GLY A 96 5.72 17.74 -12.81
C GLY A 96 5.52 17.93 -11.30
N ILE A 97 6.29 17.22 -10.47
CA ILE A 97 6.12 17.22 -9.02
C ILE A 97 6.91 18.38 -8.42
N SER A 98 6.21 19.19 -7.63
CA SER A 98 6.84 20.29 -6.89
C SER A 98 6.86 19.99 -5.40
N TYR A 99 8.04 20.13 -4.80
CA TYR A 99 8.27 19.92 -3.37
C TYR A 99 8.41 21.26 -2.66
N TYR A 100 7.64 21.43 -1.59
CA TYR A 100 7.63 22.64 -0.77
C TYR A 100 7.94 22.32 0.68
N LYS A 101 8.65 23.21 1.35
CA LYS A 101 9.05 23.06 2.75
C LYS A 101 8.67 24.29 3.56
N LYS A 102 8.09 24.06 4.74
CA LYS A 102 7.84 25.08 5.76
C LYS A 102 8.54 24.67 7.05
N LYS A 103 9.22 25.60 7.71
CA LYS A 103 9.75 25.39 9.06
C LYS A 103 8.66 25.69 10.08
N TYR A 104 8.49 24.81 11.05
CA TYR A 104 7.65 24.97 12.21
C TYR A 104 8.52 24.88 13.47
N ASP A 105 8.48 25.94 14.28
CA ASP A 105 9.20 26.05 15.56
C ASP A 105 10.70 25.70 15.47
N ASP A 106 11.34 26.14 14.39
CA ASP A 106 12.75 25.98 13.98
C ASP A 106 13.30 24.55 13.81
N ASN A 107 12.70 23.56 14.47
CA ASN A 107 13.14 22.17 14.59
C ASN A 107 12.31 21.18 13.78
N THR A 108 11.12 21.58 13.32
CA THR A 108 10.24 20.71 12.54
C THR A 108 10.13 21.21 11.11
N ASP A 109 10.33 20.32 10.15
CA ASP A 109 10.17 20.61 8.73
C ASP A 109 8.89 19.94 8.22
N ILE A 110 7.97 20.74 7.67
CA ILE A 110 6.75 20.26 7.04
C ILE A 110 6.97 20.23 5.53
N LEU A 111 6.92 19.04 4.94
CA LEU A 111 7.03 18.83 3.49
C LEU A 111 5.63 18.76 2.87
N LYS A 112 5.45 19.45 1.74
CA LYS A 112 4.25 19.39 0.91
C LYS A 112 4.63 19.03 -0.51
N ILE A 113 3.91 18.07 -1.07
CA ILE A 113 4.09 17.57 -2.44
C ILE A 113 2.87 18.05 -3.24
N ASN A 114 3.12 18.72 -4.35
CA ASN A 114 2.10 19.03 -5.34
C ASN A 114 2.34 18.11 -6.54
N LEU A 115 1.42 17.17 -6.74
CA LEU A 115 1.41 16.22 -7.86
C LEU A 115 0.72 16.82 -9.09
#